data_AF-A0A3D2R834-F1
#
_entry.id   AF-A0A3D2R834-F1
#
_cell.length_a   1.000
_cell.length_b   1.000
_cell.length_c   1.000
_cell.angle_alpha   90.00
_cell.angle_beta   90.00
_cell.angle_gamma   90.00
#
_symmetry.space_group_name_H-M   'P 1'
#
loop_
_entity.id
_entity.type
_entity.pdbx_description
1 polymer ?
#
loop_
_entity_poly.entity_id
_entity_poly.type
_entity_poly.pdbx_seq_one_letter_code
_entity_poly.pdbx_strand_id
1 'polypeptide(L)'
;MAWTRSFGGSEIDIAYDIATTLDGNFLIVGDARSNDQDVSTNYGNADVWLIEIDPQGNLVWEKSLGGSMFDSAKDLLPMNDNLYCVTGSSRSNDVDVATNNGENDAWTVVVD
;
A
#
# COMPACT_ATOMS: atom_id res chain seq x y z
N MET A 1 2.74 23.59 -13.52
CA MET A 1 2.10 22.32 -13.15
C MET A 1 2.40 21.33 -14.27
N ALA A 2 3.07 20.20 -13.99
CA ALA A 2 3.34 19.19 -15.02
C ALA A 2 2.11 18.29 -15.23
N TRP A 3 1.62 17.66 -14.15
CA TRP A 3 0.40 16.86 -14.15
C TRP A 3 -0.19 16.76 -12.74
N THR A 4 -1.41 16.22 -12.65
CA THR A 4 -2.11 15.83 -11.42
C THR A 4 -2.90 14.55 -11.70
N ARG A 5 -3.00 13.68 -10.69
CA ARG A 5 -3.69 12.39 -10.71
C ARG A 5 -4.29 12.12 -9.33
N SER A 6 -5.36 11.34 -9.33
CA SER A 6 -5.96 10.77 -8.13
C SER A 6 -6.11 9.27 -8.39
N PHE A 7 -5.84 8.45 -7.37
CA PHE A 7 -5.97 7.00 -7.44
C PHE A 7 -6.85 6.55 -6.27
N GLY A 8 -7.73 5.59 -6.52
CA GLY A 8 -8.62 5.01 -5.51
C GLY A 8 -9.89 4.45 -6.11
N GLY A 9 -10.94 4.35 -5.30
CA GLY A 9 -12.25 3.86 -5.71
C GLY A 9 -13.41 4.60 -5.06
N SER A 10 -14.47 3.86 -4.76
CA SER A 10 -15.73 4.40 -4.25
C SER A 10 -15.74 4.73 -2.75
N GLU A 11 -14.72 4.30 -1.99
CA GLU A 11 -14.58 4.53 -0.55
C GLU A 11 -13.43 5.50 -0.20
N ILE A 12 -12.84 5.36 0.99
CA ILE A 12 -11.75 6.19 1.48
C ILE A 12 -10.43 5.48 1.19
N ASP A 13 -9.59 6.11 0.37
CA ASP A 13 -8.24 5.65 0.08
C ASP A 13 -7.25 6.78 0.41
N ILE A 14 -6.18 6.43 1.12
CA ILE A 14 -5.27 7.41 1.73
C ILE A 14 -3.82 7.03 1.43
N ALA A 15 -3.05 7.96 0.87
CA ALA A 15 -1.59 7.83 0.75
C ALA A 15 -0.87 8.44 1.97
N TYR A 16 0.19 7.80 2.45
CA TYR A 16 1.00 8.26 3.59
C TYR A 16 2.43 8.60 3.22
N ASP A 17 3.08 7.78 2.38
CA ASP A 17 4.49 7.95 2.03
C ASP A 17 4.79 7.53 0.58
N ILE A 18 5.93 7.99 0.06
CA ILE A 18 6.35 7.79 -1.33
C ILE A 18 7.87 7.71 -1.45
N ALA A 19 8.35 6.85 -2.34
CA ALA A 19 9.77 6.78 -2.69
C ALA A 19 10.00 6.57 -4.19
N THR A 20 11.17 6.95 -4.68
CA THR A 20 11.60 6.65 -6.06
C THR A 20 12.01 5.20 -6.21
N THR A 21 11.70 4.59 -7.35
CA THR A 21 12.21 3.25 -7.71
C THR A 21 13.52 3.30 -8.49
N LEU A 22 14.23 2.17 -8.57
CA LEU A 22 15.49 2.10 -9.31
C LEU A 22 15.30 2.40 -10.81
N ASP A 23 14.13 2.06 -11.34
CA ASP A 23 13.74 2.34 -12.73
C ASP A 23 13.24 3.78 -12.93
N GLY A 24 13.25 4.60 -11.86
CA GLY A 24 12.89 6.02 -11.90
C GLY A 24 11.40 6.31 -11.79
N ASN A 25 10.58 5.31 -11.45
CA ASN A 25 9.17 5.49 -11.12
C ASN A 25 9.02 5.93 -9.67
N PHE A 26 7.78 5.99 -9.19
CA PHE A 26 7.45 6.28 -7.79
C PHE A 26 6.57 5.20 -7.20
N LEU A 27 6.97 4.66 -6.05
CA LEU A 27 6.18 3.76 -5.23
C LEU A 27 5.53 4.54 -4.08
N ILE A 28 4.22 4.46 -3.97
CA ILE A 28 3.39 5.13 -2.96
C ILE A 28 2.78 4.06 -2.05
N VAL A 29 2.72 4.32 -0.75
CA VAL A 29 2.04 3.44 0.21
C VAL A 29 0.92 4.14 0.97
N GLY A 30 -0.11 3.38 1.30
CA GLY A 30 -1.36 3.89 1.80
C GLY A 30 -2.19 2.85 2.57
N ASP A 31 -3.44 3.21 2.82
CA ASP A 31 -4.53 2.24 2.97
C ASP A 31 -5.63 2.48 1.95
N ALA A 32 -6.22 1.40 1.44
CA ALA A 32 -7.39 1.43 0.59
C ALA A 32 -8.57 0.76 1.30
N ARG A 33 -9.74 1.41 1.28
CA ARG A 33 -11.02 0.83 1.72
C ARG A 33 -11.91 0.46 0.55
N SER A 34 -11.58 0.98 -0.63
CA SER A 34 -12.27 0.64 -1.87
C SER A 34 -11.95 -0.79 -2.31
N ASN A 35 -12.79 -1.35 -3.18
CA ASN A 35 -12.59 -2.62 -3.85
C ASN A 35 -13.08 -2.53 -5.32
N ASP A 36 -12.86 -1.37 -5.93
CA ASP A 36 -13.30 -1.01 -7.27
C ASP A 36 -12.37 0.05 -7.89
N GLN A 37 -12.56 0.27 -9.20
CA GLN A 37 -11.79 1.23 -10.01
C GLN A 37 -10.30 0.91 -10.04
N ASP A 38 -9.46 1.74 -9.41
CA ASP A 38 -8.01 1.53 -9.40
C ASP A 38 -7.61 0.48 -8.36
N VAL A 39 -8.44 0.20 -7.35
CA VAL A 39 -8.15 -0.82 -6.33
C VAL A 39 -8.69 -2.16 -6.80
N SER A 40 -7.81 -3.10 -7.20
CA SER A 40 -8.27 -4.40 -7.73
C SER A 40 -8.83 -5.32 -6.66
N THR A 41 -8.30 -5.25 -5.43
CA THR A 41 -8.63 -6.16 -4.34
C THR A 41 -8.61 -5.45 -3.00
N ASN A 42 -9.57 -5.79 -2.14
CA ASN A 42 -9.59 -5.50 -0.72
C ASN A 42 -10.11 -6.74 0.03
N TYR A 43 -9.32 -7.23 0.97
CA TYR A 43 -9.58 -8.42 1.76
C TYR A 43 -10.46 -8.13 2.98
N GLY A 44 -10.58 -6.87 3.42
CA GLY A 44 -11.16 -6.49 4.69
C GLY A 44 -11.81 -5.11 4.73
N ASN A 45 -11.61 -4.40 5.85
CA ASN A 45 -12.16 -3.05 6.06
C ASN A 45 -11.22 -1.95 5.52
N ALA A 46 -9.92 -2.25 5.49
CA ALA A 46 -8.89 -1.47 4.83
C ALA A 46 -7.66 -2.36 4.69
N ASP A 47 -6.96 -2.30 3.56
CA ASP A 47 -5.69 -2.99 3.37
C ASP A 47 -4.56 -1.99 3.13
N VAL A 48 -3.32 -2.40 3.44
CA VAL A 48 -2.14 -1.69 2.97
C VAL A 48 -2.19 -1.65 1.45
N TRP A 49 -2.11 -0.46 0.86
CA TRP A 49 -2.18 -0.29 -0.58
C TRP A 49 -0.88 0.27 -1.13
N LEU A 50 -0.31 -0.42 -2.12
CA LEU A 50 0.91 -0.05 -2.82
C LEU A 50 0.54 0.36 -4.24
N ILE A 51 1.09 1.48 -4.70
CA ILE A 51 0.85 2.02 -6.04
C ILE A 51 2.19 2.40 -6.65
N GLU A 52 2.54 1.83 -7.80
CA GLU A 52 3.65 2.33 -8.60
C GLU A 52 3.15 3.18 -9.76
N ILE A 53 3.70 4.38 -9.91
CA ILE A 53 3.37 5.30 -11.01
C ILE A 53 4.62 5.74 -11.77
N ASP A 54 4.47 5.94 -13.08
CA ASP A 54 5.54 6.46 -13.92
C ASP A 54 5.76 7.99 -13.73
N PRO A 55 6.84 8.58 -14.28
CA PRO A 55 7.08 10.02 -14.17
C PRO A 55 6.04 10.93 -14.83
N GLN A 56 5.12 10.37 -15.62
CA GLN A 56 3.98 11.06 -16.23
C GLN A 56 2.69 10.92 -15.40
N GLY A 57 2.74 10.21 -14.27
CA GLY A 57 1.62 9.94 -13.39
C GLY A 57 0.68 8.85 -13.92
N ASN A 58 1.14 7.96 -14.80
CA ASN A 58 0.33 6.81 -15.18
C ASN A 58 0.56 5.68 -14.19
N LEU A 59 -0.52 4.98 -13.83
CA LEU A 59 -0.45 3.79 -13.00
C LEU A 59 0.33 2.69 -13.73
N VAL A 60 1.40 2.20 -13.12
CA VAL A 60 2.17 1.05 -13.62
C VAL A 60 1.56 -0.23 -13.07
N TRP A 61 1.40 -0.31 -11.75
CA TRP A 61 0.71 -1.39 -11.05
C TRP A 61 0.24 -0.94 -9.68
N GLU A 62 -0.64 -1.73 -9.07
CA GLU A 62 -1.06 -1.59 -7.68
C GLU A 62 -1.18 -2.97 -7.01
N LYS A 63 -1.09 -2.99 -5.68
CA LYS A 63 -1.21 -4.22 -4.88
C LYS A 63 -1.76 -3.89 -3.48
N SER A 64 -2.73 -4.67 -3.03
CA SER A 64 -3.18 -4.67 -1.64
C SER A 64 -2.51 -5.79 -0.85
N LEU A 65 -2.10 -5.47 0.39
CA LEU A 65 -1.53 -6.38 1.37
C LEU A 65 -2.31 -6.25 2.69
N GLY A 66 -2.69 -7.36 3.30
CA GLY A 66 -3.45 -7.30 4.55
C GLY A 66 -4.22 -8.58 4.84
N GLY A 67 -5.45 -8.43 5.31
CA GLY A 67 -6.32 -9.52 5.69
C GLY A 67 -7.75 -9.05 5.95
N SER A 68 -8.52 -9.82 6.70
CA SER A 68 -9.97 -9.58 6.84
C SER A 68 -10.34 -8.36 7.70
N MET A 69 -9.38 -7.69 8.33
CA MET A 69 -9.62 -6.58 9.27
C MET A 69 -9.10 -5.25 8.72
N PHE A 70 -8.46 -4.41 9.54
CA PHE A 70 -7.98 -3.09 9.15
C PHE A 70 -6.45 -3.10 9.19
N ASP A 71 -5.85 -2.90 8.03
CA ASP A 71 -4.41 -2.91 7.80
C ASP A 71 -4.03 -1.62 7.09
N SER A 72 -2.93 -0.99 7.51
CA SER A 72 -2.58 0.35 7.02
C SER A 72 -1.10 0.60 7.11
N ALA A 73 -0.52 1.12 6.02
CA ALA A 73 0.87 1.55 5.99
C ALA A 73 1.01 2.95 6.60
N LYS A 74 2.24 3.29 6.97
CA LYS A 74 2.63 4.60 7.50
C LYS A 74 3.93 5.12 6.93
N ASP A 75 4.87 4.25 6.58
CA ASP A 75 6.22 4.61 6.15
C ASP A 75 6.73 3.63 5.09
N LEU A 76 7.57 4.12 4.19
CA LEU A 76 8.19 3.36 3.09
C LEU A 76 9.70 3.66 3.05
N LEU A 77 10.51 2.64 3.30
CA LEU A 77 11.96 2.75 3.25
C LEU A 77 12.53 1.97 2.06
N PRO A 78 13.08 2.64 1.03
CA PRO A 78 13.85 2.00 -0.01
C PRO A 78 15.08 1.27 0.55
N MET A 79 15.30 0.07 0.04
CA MET A 79 16.45 -0.77 0.36
C MET A 79 17.30 -0.99 -0.91
N ASN A 80 18.29 -1.86 -0.81
CA ASN A 80 19.07 -2.29 -1.97
C ASN A 80 18.25 -3.26 -2.84
N ASP A 81 18.67 -3.45 -4.10
CA ASP A 81 18.15 -4.48 -5.00
C ASP A 81 16.62 -4.39 -5.24
N ASN A 82 16.09 -3.18 -5.40
CA ASN A 82 14.67 -2.88 -5.63
C ASN A 82 13.71 -3.34 -4.52
N LEU A 83 14.22 -3.57 -3.31
CA LEU A 83 13.38 -3.91 -2.16
C LEU A 83 12.93 -2.67 -1.40
N TYR A 84 11.79 -2.77 -0.75
CA TYR A 84 11.24 -1.73 0.10
C TYR A 84 10.71 -2.31 1.40
N CYS A 85 11.03 -1.68 2.52
CA CYS A 85 10.44 -1.97 3.82
C CYS A 85 9.24 -1.05 4.03
N VAL A 86 8.04 -1.62 4.15
CA VAL A 86 6.82 -0.91 4.49
C VAL A 86 6.49 -1.20 5.95
N THR A 87 6.24 -0.14 6.72
CA THR A 87 5.80 -0.29 8.12
C THR A 87 4.43 0.32 8.33
N GLY A 88 3.71 -0.19 9.32
CA GLY A 88 2.35 0.22 9.61
C GLY A 88 1.75 -0.54 10.78
N SER A 89 0.44 -0.74 10.74
CA SER A 89 -0.24 -1.58 11.72
C SER A 89 -1.28 -2.48 11.07
N SER A 90 -1.52 -3.61 11.72
CA SER A 90 -2.51 -4.60 11.30
C SER A 90 -3.40 -5.03 12.47
N ARG A 91 -4.69 -5.18 12.17
CA ARG A 91 -5.66 -5.86 13.06
C ARG A 91 -5.99 -7.27 12.59
N SER A 92 -5.45 -7.68 11.44
CA SER A 92 -5.73 -8.96 10.79
C SER A 92 -4.85 -10.08 11.34
N ASN A 93 -5.20 -11.33 11.05
CA ASN A 93 -4.41 -12.52 11.39
C ASN A 93 -4.53 -13.63 10.32
N ASP A 94 -4.79 -13.21 9.08
CA ASP A 94 -5.03 -14.02 7.91
C ASP A 94 -4.47 -13.38 6.63
N VAL A 95 -4.55 -14.13 5.52
CA VAL A 95 -4.06 -13.75 4.18
C VAL A 95 -2.54 -13.48 4.17
N ASP A 96 -2.12 -12.21 4.30
CA ASP A 96 -0.72 -11.81 4.34
C ASP A 96 -0.20 -11.63 5.77
N VAL A 97 -1.10 -11.49 6.75
CA VAL A 97 -0.76 -11.24 8.16
C VAL A 97 -0.74 -12.55 8.93
N ALA A 98 0.46 -13.07 9.20
CA ALA A 98 0.60 -14.40 9.81
C ALA A 98 0.12 -14.50 11.27
N THR A 99 0.26 -13.45 12.07
CA THR A 99 -0.06 -13.46 13.50
C THR A 99 -0.52 -12.09 14.00
N ASN A 100 -1.47 -12.08 14.94
CA ASN A 100 -1.86 -10.91 15.73
C ASN A 100 -1.68 -11.23 17.23
N ASN A 101 -0.94 -10.38 17.92
CA ASN A 101 -0.55 -10.44 19.33
C ASN A 101 -1.33 -9.41 20.17
N GLY A 102 -2.59 -9.16 19.83
CA GLY A 102 -3.45 -8.24 20.55
C GLY A 102 -4.66 -7.82 19.72
N GLU A 103 -4.90 -6.51 19.64
CA GLU A 103 -5.96 -5.94 18.81
C GLU A 103 -5.39 -5.26 17.55
N ASN A 104 -4.31 -4.50 17.70
CA ASN A 104 -3.66 -3.77 16.61
C ASN A 104 -2.15 -3.79 16.84
N ASP A 105 -1.45 -4.51 15.97
CA ASP A 105 -0.02 -4.74 16.09
C ASP A 105 0.76 -3.88 15.09
N ALA A 106 2.00 -3.57 15.43
CA ALA A 106 2.93 -3.07 14.45
C ALA A 106 3.18 -4.17 13.41
N TRP A 107 2.99 -3.83 12.13
CA TRP A 107 3.25 -4.74 11.02
C TRP A 107 4.34 -4.17 10.12
N THR A 108 5.22 -5.04 9.66
CA THR A 108 6.33 -4.70 8.77
C THR A 108 6.41 -5.75 7.69
N VAL A 109 6.45 -5.30 6.44
CA VAL A 109 6.53 -6.14 5.26
C VAL A 109 7.63 -5.63 4.34
N VAL A 110 8.40 -6.55 3.76
CA VAL A 110 9.36 -6.21 2.70
C VAL A 110 8.77 -6.65 1.37
N VAL A 111 8.72 -5.72 0.42
CA VAL A 111 8.17 -5.91 -0.92
C VAL A 111 9.25 -5.65 -1.99
N ASP A 112 9.02 -6.20 -3.17
CA ASP A 112 9.83 -6.02 -4.38
C ASP A 112 9.25 -4.97 -5.35
#